data_AF-A0A7S3B237-F1
#
_entry.id   AF-A0A7S3B237-F1
#
_cell.length_a   1.000
_cell.length_b   1.000
_cell.length_c   1.000
_cell.angle_alpha   90.00
_cell.angle_beta   90.00
_cell.angle_gamma   90.00
#
_symmetry.space_group_name_H-M   'P 1'
#
loop_
_entity.id
_entity.type
_entity.pdbx_description
1 polymer ?
#
loop_
_entity_poly.entity_id
_entity_poly.type
_entity_poly.pdbx_seq_one_letter_code
_entity_poly.pdbx_strand_id
1 'polypeptide(L)'
;ASGAFPTLPMAGCRPKRADEMLRIASHEITIDHSWLWHADHDQCSCDRSDPTSCGGRETSPCSLPYPGTCVSDAAVSTHGLVVMGDDVTAYGLQVEHHKQTLVVWSGRRGRVYMFQAELPYTEPGFSGSQVGYYVAPHALPHTAVGIGVYAIFTATANQVAMLAPRGASIEHLLAMQIDGRSDAFRHLVCTSDLPPACFCTSHSAVCPPQPSVQPLRLRRVDWRSNLTVTVGGS
;
A
#
# COMPACT_ATOMS: atom_id res chain seq x y z
N ALA A 1 45.14 1.85 19.85
CA ALA A 1 44.64 0.49 19.60
C ALA A 1 43.18 0.61 19.17
N SER A 2 42.90 0.46 17.87
CA SER A 2 41.55 0.49 17.31
C SER A 2 40.87 -0.85 17.61
N GLY A 3 39.95 -0.86 18.57
CA GLY A 3 39.12 -2.03 18.85
C GLY A 3 38.08 -2.21 17.76
N ALA A 4 38.36 -3.06 16.77
CA ALA A 4 37.33 -3.57 15.89
C ALA A 4 36.43 -4.51 16.70
N PHE A 5 35.14 -4.20 16.76
CA PHE A 5 34.15 -5.14 17.28
C PHE A 5 34.13 -6.39 16.39
N PRO A 6 34.16 -7.61 16.96
CA PRO A 6 34.09 -8.82 16.15
C PRO A 6 32.74 -8.87 15.45
N THR A 7 32.75 -8.97 14.13
CA THR A 7 31.58 -9.30 13.32
C THR A 7 31.16 -10.73 13.67
N LEU A 8 30.12 -10.85 14.49
CA LEU A 8 29.45 -12.13 14.68
C LEU A 8 28.91 -12.59 13.30
N PRO A 9 29.15 -13.85 12.88
CA PRO A 9 28.45 -14.40 11.73
C PRO A 9 26.95 -14.36 12.04
N MET A 10 26.15 -13.78 11.13
CA MET A 10 24.69 -13.63 11.29
C MET A 10 24.00 -15.01 11.31
N ALA A 11 24.02 -15.69 12.45
CA ALA A 11 22.99 -16.63 12.82
C ALA A 11 21.69 -15.86 13.06
N GLY A 12 21.04 -15.33 12.01
CA GLY A 12 19.92 -14.39 12.19
C GLY A 12 19.03 -14.14 10.97
N CYS A 13 19.56 -14.29 9.76
CA CYS A 13 18.83 -14.06 8.51
C CYS A 13 17.99 -15.26 8.10
N ARG A 14 17.00 -15.63 8.92
CA ARG A 14 16.01 -16.64 8.55
C ARG A 14 14.75 -15.94 8.04
N PRO A 15 14.22 -16.33 6.86
CA PRO A 15 12.94 -15.84 6.38
C PRO A 15 11.88 -15.92 7.47
N LYS A 16 11.08 -14.87 7.59
CA LYS A 16 9.99 -14.79 8.57
C LYS A 16 8.66 -14.94 7.88
N ARG A 17 7.67 -15.43 8.64
CA ARG A 17 6.30 -15.57 8.17
C ARG A 17 5.35 -14.92 9.14
N ALA A 18 4.44 -14.11 8.62
CA ALA A 18 3.26 -13.62 9.30
C ALA A 18 2.06 -13.79 8.35
N ASP A 19 0.95 -14.32 8.86
CA ASP A 19 -0.31 -14.25 8.11
C ASP A 19 -0.87 -12.82 8.19
N GLU A 20 -0.77 -12.18 9.35
CA GLU A 20 -1.18 -10.80 9.56
C GLU A 20 -0.11 -10.13 10.42
N MET A 21 0.40 -8.98 9.99
CA MET A 21 1.37 -8.24 10.79
C MET A 21 0.71 -7.57 11.99
N LEU A 22 -0.50 -7.03 11.81
CA LEU A 22 -1.33 -6.48 12.90
C LEU A 22 -2.81 -6.78 12.66
N ARG A 23 -3.47 -7.36 13.67
CA ARG A 23 -4.92 -7.50 13.76
C ARG A 23 -5.49 -6.63 14.88
N ILE A 24 -6.48 -5.82 14.54
CA ILE A 24 -7.24 -5.00 15.51
C ILE A 24 -8.66 -5.55 15.61
N ALA A 25 -8.92 -6.31 16.67
CA ALA A 25 -10.25 -6.86 16.96
C ALA A 25 -11.09 -5.97 17.89
N SER A 26 -10.42 -5.18 18.75
CA SER A 26 -11.09 -4.31 19.71
C SER A 26 -11.68 -3.06 19.06
N HIS A 27 -12.78 -2.58 19.64
CA HIS A 27 -13.41 -1.32 19.26
C HIS A 27 -12.62 -0.11 19.79
N GLU A 28 -12.85 1.07 19.19
CA GLU A 28 -12.36 2.37 19.69
C GLU A 28 -10.83 2.49 19.79
N ILE A 29 -10.10 1.71 18.98
CA ILE A 29 -8.64 1.80 18.91
C ILE A 29 -8.21 3.02 18.08
N THR A 30 -7.19 3.72 18.57
CA THR A 30 -6.47 4.72 17.78
C THR A 30 -5.13 4.14 17.35
N ILE A 31 -4.87 4.16 16.04
CA ILE A 31 -3.55 3.95 15.45
C ILE A 31 -2.99 5.34 15.16
N ASP A 32 -1.84 5.66 15.76
CA ASP A 32 -1.17 6.94 15.51
C ASP A 32 0.26 6.66 15.06
N HIS A 33 0.57 7.04 13.83
CA HIS A 33 1.88 6.94 13.21
C HIS A 33 2.45 5.52 13.23
N SER A 34 1.99 4.67 12.30
CA SER A 34 2.40 3.26 12.26
C SER A 34 2.79 2.83 10.86
N TRP A 35 3.95 2.17 10.78
CA TRP A 35 4.48 1.60 9.55
C TRP A 35 4.57 0.07 9.65
N LEU A 36 3.76 -0.61 8.84
CA LEU A 36 3.66 -2.07 8.78
C LEU A 36 4.34 -2.55 7.49
N TRP A 37 5.66 -2.67 7.57
CA TRP A 37 6.55 -2.90 6.43
C TRP A 37 6.93 -4.37 6.30
N HIS A 38 6.53 -5.00 5.19
CA HIS A 38 7.13 -6.26 4.74
C HIS A 38 8.40 -5.93 3.95
N ALA A 39 9.54 -6.47 4.35
CA ALA A 39 10.82 -5.99 3.87
C ALA A 39 11.01 -6.15 2.35
N ASP A 40 11.21 -5.04 1.64
CA ASP A 40 11.56 -5.00 0.22
C ASP A 40 13.07 -5.01 -0.04
N HIS A 41 13.88 -4.95 1.02
CA HIS A 41 15.33 -5.02 0.93
C HIS A 41 15.93 -5.66 2.18
N ASP A 42 17.14 -6.21 2.08
CA ASP A 42 17.84 -6.81 3.21
C ASP A 42 19.36 -6.53 3.21
N GLN A 43 19.97 -6.68 4.38
CA GLN A 43 21.44 -6.69 4.54
C GLN A 43 22.00 -8.12 4.57
N CYS A 44 21.12 -9.10 4.53
CA CYS A 44 21.44 -10.52 4.69
C CYS A 44 22.07 -11.11 3.44
N SER A 45 21.76 -10.51 2.30
CA SER A 45 22.19 -10.91 0.96
C SER A 45 23.41 -10.10 0.51
N CYS A 46 23.89 -9.18 1.36
CA CYS A 46 25.14 -8.46 1.18
C CYS A 46 26.30 -9.18 1.89
N ASP A 47 27.45 -9.28 1.23
CA ASP A 47 28.73 -9.52 1.90
C ASP A 47 29.20 -8.20 2.52
N ARG A 48 29.12 -8.09 3.86
CA ARG A 48 29.56 -6.88 4.57
C ARG A 48 31.08 -6.62 4.47
N SER A 49 31.87 -7.61 4.06
CA SER A 49 33.31 -7.43 3.84
C SER A 49 33.64 -6.89 2.45
N ASP A 50 32.68 -6.91 1.52
CA ASP A 50 32.80 -6.35 0.19
C ASP A 50 31.70 -5.29 -0.05
N PRO A 51 32.03 -3.99 0.02
CA PRO A 51 31.04 -2.92 -0.23
C PRO A 51 30.44 -2.95 -1.65
N THR A 52 31.02 -3.71 -2.59
CA THR A 52 30.47 -3.89 -3.93
C THR A 52 29.42 -5.00 -4.02
N SER A 53 29.29 -5.85 -2.99
CA SER A 53 28.36 -7.00 -2.98
C SER A 53 26.89 -6.59 -3.15
N CYS A 54 26.55 -5.36 -2.75
CA CYS A 54 25.22 -4.75 -2.89
C CYS A 54 25.23 -3.54 -3.82
N GLY A 55 26.16 -3.52 -4.78
CA GLY A 55 26.30 -2.43 -5.75
C GLY A 55 26.65 -1.09 -5.10
N GLY A 56 27.38 -1.10 -3.98
CA GLY A 56 27.74 0.10 -3.22
C GLY A 56 26.67 0.62 -2.24
N ARG A 57 25.59 -0.15 -2.01
CA ARG A 57 24.49 0.23 -1.09
C ARG A 57 24.60 -0.45 0.27
N GLU A 58 24.01 0.16 1.30
CA GLU A 58 23.94 -0.41 2.66
C GLU A 58 23.05 -1.68 2.73
N THR A 59 22.11 -1.83 1.80
CA THR A 59 21.19 -2.96 1.67
C THR A 59 21.13 -3.43 0.22
N SER A 60 20.89 -4.72 0.00
CA SER A 60 20.52 -5.26 -1.31
C SER A 60 19.07 -4.87 -1.56
N PRO A 61 18.74 -4.11 -2.62
CA PRO A 61 17.36 -4.00 -3.05
C PRO A 61 16.88 -5.41 -3.40
N CYS A 62 15.88 -5.89 -2.68
CA CYS A 62 15.30 -7.17 -2.99
C CYS A 62 14.25 -6.89 -4.05
N SER A 63 14.29 -7.71 -5.10
CA SER A 63 13.39 -7.59 -6.24
C SER A 63 13.65 -6.43 -7.23
N LEU A 64 14.04 -6.87 -8.43
CA LEU A 64 14.35 -6.18 -9.70
C LEU A 64 15.68 -5.40 -9.81
N PRO A 65 16.50 -5.71 -10.85
CA PRO A 65 16.27 -6.69 -11.91
C PRO A 65 16.50 -8.16 -11.48
N TYR A 66 16.84 -8.43 -10.22
CA TYR A 66 17.18 -9.77 -9.73
C TYR A 66 16.17 -10.30 -8.69
N PRO A 67 15.01 -10.81 -9.09
CA PRO A 67 14.09 -11.49 -8.17
C PRO A 67 14.71 -12.79 -7.62
N GLY A 68 14.54 -13.06 -6.32
CA GLY A 68 15.03 -14.29 -5.68
C GLY A 68 16.51 -14.26 -5.30
N THR A 69 17.18 -13.11 -5.41
CA THR A 69 18.56 -12.95 -4.93
C THR A 69 18.65 -12.59 -3.47
N CYS A 70 17.53 -12.25 -2.84
CA CYS A 70 17.51 -11.93 -1.43
C CYS A 70 16.99 -13.06 -0.54
N VAL A 71 17.55 -13.15 0.66
CA VAL A 71 17.03 -14.00 1.72
C VAL A 71 15.64 -13.52 2.17
N SER A 72 15.38 -12.21 2.17
CA SER A 72 14.06 -11.65 2.50
C SER A 72 12.98 -11.93 1.45
N ASP A 73 13.31 -12.26 0.20
CA ASP A 73 12.31 -12.63 -0.81
C ASP A 73 11.52 -13.90 -0.41
N ALA A 74 12.13 -14.76 0.42
CA ALA A 74 11.50 -15.95 0.99
C ALA A 74 10.65 -15.65 2.23
N ALA A 75 10.65 -14.41 2.75
CA ALA A 75 9.74 -14.00 3.81
C ALA A 75 8.32 -13.88 3.26
N VAL A 76 7.35 -14.10 4.15
CA VAL A 76 5.93 -14.08 3.80
C VAL A 76 5.20 -13.20 4.78
N SER A 77 4.48 -12.21 4.25
CA SER A 77 3.48 -11.45 4.98
C SER A 77 2.22 -11.36 4.14
N THR A 78 1.13 -11.99 4.57
CA THR A 78 -0.11 -12.05 3.76
C THR A 78 -0.83 -10.70 3.77
N HIS A 79 -1.12 -10.16 4.96
CA HIS A 79 -1.71 -8.84 5.16
C HIS A 79 -0.90 -8.01 6.15
N GLY A 80 -0.85 -6.70 5.93
CA GLY A 80 -0.22 -5.79 6.89
C GLY A 80 -1.16 -5.48 8.04
N LEU A 81 -2.36 -4.99 7.72
CA LEU A 81 -3.35 -4.60 8.71
C LEU A 81 -4.71 -5.25 8.45
N VAL A 82 -5.27 -5.88 9.48
CA VAL A 82 -6.65 -6.37 9.48
C VAL A 82 -7.43 -5.72 10.62
N VAL A 83 -8.41 -4.88 10.27
CA VAL A 83 -9.26 -4.16 11.23
C VAL A 83 -10.65 -4.78 11.26
N MET A 84 -11.00 -5.41 12.39
CA MET A 84 -12.33 -5.96 12.63
C MET A 84 -13.15 -5.11 13.62
N GLY A 85 -12.48 -4.38 14.51
CA GLY A 85 -13.14 -3.54 15.50
C GLY A 85 -13.80 -2.31 14.88
N ASP A 86 -15.03 -2.01 15.31
CA ASP A 86 -15.69 -0.73 15.08
C ASP A 86 -14.96 0.48 15.71
N ASP A 87 -15.23 1.67 15.20
CA ASP A 87 -14.78 2.97 15.71
C ASP A 87 -13.26 3.17 15.72
N VAL A 88 -12.51 2.34 15.00
CA VAL A 88 -11.07 2.47 14.85
C VAL A 88 -10.71 3.73 14.04
N THR A 89 -9.75 4.49 14.54
CA THR A 89 -9.21 5.68 13.87
C THR A 89 -7.73 5.50 13.60
N ALA A 90 -7.27 5.83 12.40
CA ALA A 90 -5.85 5.79 12.03
C ALA A 90 -5.38 7.16 11.53
N TYR A 91 -4.24 7.63 12.07
CA TYR A 91 -3.53 8.83 11.64
C TYR A 91 -2.14 8.43 11.15
N GLY A 92 -1.77 8.83 9.93
CA GLY A 92 -0.45 8.56 9.39
C GLY A 92 -0.14 7.06 9.34
N LEU A 93 -0.94 6.31 8.58
CA LEU A 93 -0.78 4.86 8.41
C LEU A 93 0.05 4.54 7.16
N GLN A 94 1.10 3.73 7.31
CA GLN A 94 1.90 3.20 6.21
C GLN A 94 1.87 1.67 6.21
N VAL A 95 1.58 1.04 5.08
CA VAL A 95 1.52 -0.43 4.97
C VAL A 95 2.07 -0.85 3.62
N GLU A 96 3.10 -1.69 3.58
CA GLU A 96 3.89 -1.90 2.36
C GLU A 96 4.28 -3.35 2.11
N HIS A 97 4.33 -3.72 0.82
CA HIS A 97 4.87 -4.95 0.23
C HIS A 97 4.29 -6.29 0.69
N HIS A 98 3.11 -6.29 1.31
CA HIS A 98 2.42 -7.54 1.68
C HIS A 98 1.94 -8.30 0.44
N LYS A 99 1.97 -9.63 0.50
CA LYS A 99 1.75 -10.53 -0.64
C LYS A 99 0.27 -10.66 -1.06
N GLN A 100 -0.65 -10.17 -0.24
CA GLN A 100 -2.06 -10.01 -0.59
C GLN A 100 -2.53 -8.60 -0.23
N THR A 101 -3.85 -8.35 -0.18
CA THR A 101 -4.40 -7.04 0.17
C THR A 101 -3.72 -6.46 1.42
N LEU A 102 -3.10 -5.28 1.30
CA LEU A 102 -2.25 -4.72 2.35
C LEU A 102 -3.07 -4.37 3.61
N VAL A 103 -4.18 -3.66 3.42
CA VAL A 103 -5.14 -3.30 4.47
C VAL A 103 -6.50 -3.90 4.19
N VAL A 104 -7.02 -4.68 5.14
CA VAL A 104 -8.39 -5.21 5.15
C VAL A 104 -9.18 -4.56 6.29
N TRP A 105 -10.17 -3.74 5.95
CA TRP A 105 -11.01 -3.03 6.91
C TRP A 105 -12.44 -3.56 6.90
N SER A 106 -12.87 -4.15 8.01
CA SER A 106 -14.22 -4.71 8.19
C SER A 106 -15.02 -4.06 9.32
N GLY A 107 -14.37 -3.32 10.23
CA GLY A 107 -15.05 -2.60 11.31
C GLY A 107 -15.81 -1.35 10.82
N ARG A 108 -16.96 -1.06 11.44
CA ARG A 108 -17.82 0.09 11.09
C ARG A 108 -17.28 1.39 11.72
N ARG A 109 -17.70 2.54 11.19
CA ARG A 109 -17.31 3.89 11.70
C ARG A 109 -15.79 4.12 11.68
N GLY A 110 -15.10 3.45 10.74
CA GLY A 110 -13.67 3.59 10.55
C GLY A 110 -13.28 4.96 10.00
N ARG A 111 -12.16 5.50 10.49
CA ARG A 111 -11.63 6.81 10.10
C ARG A 111 -10.15 6.71 9.80
N VAL A 112 -9.72 7.16 8.63
CA VAL A 112 -8.30 7.15 8.24
C VAL A 112 -7.90 8.52 7.71
N TYR A 113 -6.85 9.09 8.28
CA TYR A 113 -6.31 10.39 7.90
C TYR A 113 -4.83 10.22 7.56
N MET A 114 -4.51 10.42 6.29
CA MET A 114 -3.22 10.07 5.69
C MET A 114 -2.98 8.55 5.71
N PHE A 115 -2.98 7.96 4.52
CA PHE A 115 -2.55 6.59 4.29
C PHE A 115 -1.60 6.55 3.11
N GLN A 116 -0.54 5.78 3.25
CA GLN A 116 0.36 5.44 2.16
C GLN A 116 0.55 3.92 2.11
N ALA A 117 0.61 3.39 0.89
CA ALA A 117 0.93 2.00 0.64
C ALA A 117 1.77 1.82 -0.62
N GLU A 118 2.59 0.78 -0.58
CA GLU A 118 3.43 0.32 -1.67
C GLU A 118 3.13 -1.15 -1.99
N LEU A 119 2.72 -1.44 -3.21
CA LEU A 119 2.45 -2.81 -3.65
C LEU A 119 3.75 -3.64 -3.72
N PRO A 120 3.72 -4.97 -3.49
CA PRO A 120 4.91 -5.81 -3.57
C PRO A 120 5.52 -5.81 -4.98
N TYR A 121 6.85 -5.75 -5.08
CA TYR A 121 7.57 -5.63 -6.35
C TYR A 121 7.42 -6.85 -7.26
N THR A 122 7.46 -8.05 -6.68
CA THR A 122 7.61 -9.31 -7.41
C THR A 122 6.59 -10.36 -7.03
N GLU A 123 5.45 -9.98 -6.44
CA GLU A 123 4.39 -10.95 -6.17
C GLU A 123 3.63 -11.27 -7.47
N PRO A 124 3.92 -12.41 -8.14
CA PRO A 124 3.35 -12.71 -9.43
C PRO A 124 1.87 -13.02 -9.21
N GLY A 125 1.00 -12.11 -9.60
CA GLY A 125 -0.44 -12.27 -9.42
C GLY A 125 -1.09 -11.29 -8.45
N PHE A 126 -0.37 -10.29 -7.92
CA PHE A 126 -1.00 -9.13 -7.24
C PHE A 126 -1.94 -8.40 -8.20
N SER A 127 -3.15 -8.91 -8.34
CA SER A 127 -4.09 -8.60 -9.41
C SER A 127 -5.51 -8.93 -8.96
N GLY A 128 -6.51 -8.51 -9.74
CA GLY A 128 -7.91 -8.77 -9.41
C GLY A 128 -8.35 -8.05 -8.13
N SER A 129 -8.64 -8.81 -7.07
CA SER A 129 -9.16 -8.29 -5.79
C SER A 129 -8.08 -7.94 -4.75
N GLN A 130 -6.80 -8.18 -5.05
CA GLN A 130 -5.70 -7.76 -4.20
C GLN A 130 -5.41 -6.27 -4.44
N VAL A 131 -5.53 -5.46 -3.39
CA VAL A 131 -5.45 -4.00 -3.46
C VAL A 131 -4.65 -3.44 -2.27
N GLY A 132 -4.22 -2.18 -2.35
CA GLY A 132 -3.54 -1.52 -1.23
C GLY A 132 -4.48 -1.26 -0.04
N TYR A 133 -5.74 -0.93 -0.33
CA TYR A 133 -6.72 -0.57 0.69
C TYR A 133 -8.10 -1.13 0.35
N TYR A 134 -8.58 -2.06 1.18
CA TYR A 134 -9.89 -2.69 1.05
C TYR A 134 -10.79 -2.34 2.25
N VAL A 135 -12.01 -1.91 1.96
CA VAL A 135 -13.08 -1.74 2.95
C VAL A 135 -14.24 -2.65 2.59
N ALA A 136 -14.73 -3.41 3.56
CA ALA A 136 -15.81 -4.37 3.36
C ALA A 136 -17.16 -3.67 3.05
N PRO A 137 -18.04 -4.28 2.23
CA PRO A 137 -19.39 -3.78 1.92
C PRO A 137 -20.20 -3.23 3.11
N HIS A 138 -20.11 -3.92 4.25
CA HIS A 138 -20.90 -3.63 5.45
C HIS A 138 -20.21 -2.66 6.43
N ALA A 139 -18.95 -2.30 6.19
CA ALA A 139 -18.13 -1.48 7.08
C ALA A 139 -18.43 0.01 6.89
N LEU A 140 -19.68 0.41 7.13
CA LEU A 140 -20.18 1.78 6.96
C LEU A 140 -20.68 2.38 8.29
N PRO A 141 -20.63 3.71 8.46
CA PRO A 141 -19.93 4.67 7.61
C PRO A 141 -18.42 4.46 7.67
N HIS A 142 -17.71 4.88 6.63
CA HIS A 142 -16.24 4.85 6.56
C HIS A 142 -15.73 6.16 6.00
N THR A 143 -14.73 6.76 6.65
CA THR A 143 -14.13 8.02 6.23
C THR A 143 -12.64 7.82 6.01
N ALA A 144 -12.13 8.21 4.84
CA ALA A 144 -10.72 8.13 4.52
C ALA A 144 -10.27 9.37 3.74
N VAL A 145 -9.21 10.05 4.19
CA VAL A 145 -8.74 11.32 3.62
C VAL A 145 -7.25 11.24 3.36
N GLY A 146 -6.82 11.51 2.12
CA GLY A 146 -5.41 11.52 1.74
C GLY A 146 -4.85 10.09 1.65
N ILE A 147 -5.34 9.31 0.70
CA ILE A 147 -5.03 7.88 0.57
C ILE A 147 -4.22 7.66 -0.70
N GLY A 148 -2.98 7.23 -0.56
CA GLY A 148 -2.04 6.96 -1.65
C GLY A 148 -1.67 5.48 -1.73
N VAL A 149 -1.73 4.90 -2.93
CA VAL A 149 -1.21 3.55 -3.21
C VAL A 149 -0.30 3.64 -4.41
N TYR A 150 0.94 3.20 -4.29
CA TYR A 150 1.86 3.21 -5.42
C TYR A 150 2.47 1.83 -5.66
N ALA A 151 3.01 1.67 -6.85
CA ALA A 151 3.75 0.48 -7.24
C ALA A 151 5.08 0.92 -7.85
N ILE A 152 6.14 0.19 -7.53
CA ILE A 152 7.50 0.46 -8.02
C ILE A 152 7.99 -0.76 -8.80
N PHE A 153 8.59 -0.53 -9.96
CA PHE A 153 9.17 -1.56 -10.84
C PHE A 153 8.21 -2.67 -11.32
N THR A 154 6.92 -2.64 -10.94
CA THR A 154 5.98 -3.72 -11.25
C THR A 154 5.83 -3.93 -12.76
N ALA A 155 5.84 -5.20 -13.15
CA ALA A 155 5.47 -5.65 -14.49
C ALA A 155 3.97 -5.95 -14.59
N THR A 156 3.22 -5.87 -13.49
CA THR A 156 1.79 -6.17 -13.46
C THR A 156 0.99 -4.99 -14.00
N ALA A 157 0.17 -5.24 -15.02
CA ALA A 157 -0.72 -4.25 -15.60
C ALA A 157 -2.14 -4.36 -15.03
N ASN A 158 -2.93 -3.30 -15.23
CA ASN A 158 -4.37 -3.26 -14.97
C ASN A 158 -4.83 -3.51 -13.53
N GLN A 159 -4.00 -3.15 -12.55
CA GLN A 159 -4.32 -3.25 -11.12
C GLN A 159 -5.39 -2.23 -10.71
N VAL A 160 -6.09 -2.54 -9.62
CA VAL A 160 -6.97 -1.63 -8.89
C VAL A 160 -6.26 -1.23 -7.61
N ALA A 161 -6.14 0.07 -7.33
CA ALA A 161 -5.44 0.51 -6.13
C ALA A 161 -6.25 0.27 -4.84
N MET A 162 -7.58 0.44 -4.90
CA MET A 162 -8.44 0.44 -3.72
C MET A 162 -9.82 -0.17 -4.01
N LEU A 163 -10.42 -0.77 -2.99
CA LEU A 163 -11.81 -1.25 -2.99
C LEU A 163 -12.56 -0.69 -1.79
N ALA A 164 -13.73 -0.11 -2.01
CA ALA A 164 -14.53 0.45 -0.92
C ALA A 164 -16.04 0.39 -1.19
N PRO A 165 -16.90 0.31 -0.16
CA PRO A 165 -18.34 0.27 -0.37
C PRO A 165 -18.88 1.58 -0.91
N ARG A 166 -19.99 1.49 -1.65
CA ARG A 166 -20.86 2.64 -1.93
C ARG A 166 -21.30 3.24 -0.59
N GLY A 167 -21.15 4.55 -0.46
CA GLY A 167 -21.47 5.27 0.78
C GLY A 167 -20.29 5.49 1.71
N ALA A 168 -19.11 4.92 1.44
CA ALA A 168 -17.87 5.37 2.06
C ALA A 168 -17.52 6.79 1.55
N SER A 169 -17.02 7.63 2.45
CA SER A 169 -16.45 8.94 2.12
C SER A 169 -14.94 8.77 1.98
N ILE A 170 -14.45 8.82 0.75
CA ILE A 170 -13.01 8.69 0.47
C ILE A 170 -12.57 9.85 -0.41
N GLU A 171 -11.62 10.64 0.08
CA GLU A 171 -11.20 11.91 -0.51
C GLU A 171 -9.68 12.00 -0.66
N HIS A 172 -9.22 12.79 -1.64
CA HIS A 172 -7.79 13.00 -1.94
C HIS A 172 -7.03 11.69 -2.22
N LEU A 173 -7.52 10.96 -3.23
CA LEU A 173 -6.95 9.69 -3.66
C LEU A 173 -5.79 9.87 -4.64
N LEU A 174 -4.76 9.05 -4.49
CA LEU A 174 -3.64 8.95 -5.42
C LEU A 174 -3.32 7.48 -5.71
N ALA A 175 -3.09 7.18 -6.99
CA ALA A 175 -2.38 5.98 -7.39
C ALA A 175 -1.24 6.35 -8.35
N MET A 176 -0.05 5.82 -8.10
CA MET A 176 1.16 6.21 -8.83
C MET A 176 2.00 4.98 -9.18
N GLN A 177 2.48 4.95 -10.42
CA GLN A 177 3.58 4.06 -10.80
C GLN A 177 4.89 4.83 -10.72
N ILE A 178 5.91 4.21 -10.14
CA ILE A 178 7.29 4.70 -10.16
C ILE A 178 8.14 3.68 -10.95
N ASP A 179 8.89 4.17 -11.94
CA ASP A 179 9.87 3.38 -12.71
C ASP A 179 9.38 1.98 -13.16
N GLY A 180 8.19 1.91 -13.74
CA GLY A 180 7.63 0.65 -14.26
C GLY A 180 6.62 0.90 -15.38
N ARG A 181 5.72 -0.06 -15.60
CA ARG A 181 4.75 0.05 -16.69
C ARG A 181 3.76 1.20 -16.48
N SER A 182 3.56 2.03 -17.50
CA SER A 182 2.61 3.16 -17.44
C SER A 182 1.14 2.74 -17.30
N ASP A 183 0.82 1.46 -17.57
CA ASP A 183 -0.52 0.86 -17.42
C ASP A 183 -0.67 -0.01 -16.15
N ALA A 184 0.22 0.15 -15.16
CA ALA A 184 0.15 -0.58 -13.90
C ALA A 184 -1.21 -0.44 -13.21
N PHE A 185 -1.72 0.78 -13.04
CA PHE A 185 -3.06 1.03 -12.49
C PHE A 185 -4.08 1.34 -13.58
N ARG A 186 -5.12 0.51 -13.68
CA ARG A 186 -6.31 0.79 -14.51
C ARG A 186 -7.36 1.59 -13.75
N HIS A 187 -7.53 1.32 -12.46
CA HIS A 187 -8.52 2.00 -11.62
C HIS A 187 -7.92 2.46 -10.30
N LEU A 188 -8.29 3.69 -9.90
CA LEU A 188 -7.93 4.28 -8.61
C LEU A 188 -8.72 3.62 -7.49
N VAL A 189 -10.03 3.45 -7.69
CA VAL A 189 -10.91 2.79 -6.74
C VAL A 189 -12.05 2.09 -7.47
N CYS A 190 -12.44 0.90 -7.02
CA CYS A 190 -13.70 0.26 -7.42
C CYS A 190 -14.60 0.04 -6.20
N THR A 191 -15.90 -0.09 -6.42
CA THR A 191 -16.81 -0.45 -5.34
C THR A 191 -16.62 -1.89 -4.91
N SER A 192 -16.58 -2.15 -3.61
CA SER A 192 -16.53 -3.51 -3.05
C SER A 192 -17.88 -4.23 -3.11
N ASP A 193 -18.98 -3.51 -3.33
CA ASP A 193 -20.32 -4.07 -3.54
C ASP A 193 -20.50 -4.60 -4.97
N LEU A 194 -21.44 -5.54 -5.13
CA LEU A 194 -21.84 -6.05 -6.44
C LEU A 194 -23.05 -5.27 -7.01
N PRO A 195 -23.12 -5.05 -8.34
CA PRO A 195 -22.02 -5.16 -9.29
C PRO A 195 -20.98 -4.04 -9.06
N PRO A 196 -19.68 -4.27 -9.36
CA PRO A 196 -18.65 -3.27 -9.11
C PRO A 196 -18.77 -2.06 -10.05
N ALA A 197 -18.53 -0.86 -9.52
CA ALA A 197 -18.34 0.37 -10.28
C ALA A 197 -16.92 0.91 -10.05
N CYS A 198 -16.19 1.22 -11.12
CA CYS A 198 -14.77 1.58 -11.04
C CYS A 198 -14.48 3.00 -11.53
N PHE A 199 -13.60 3.69 -10.82
CA PHE A 199 -13.16 5.05 -11.06
C PHE A 199 -11.68 5.06 -11.48
N CYS A 200 -11.37 5.73 -12.58
CA CYS A 200 -10.04 5.70 -13.18
C CYS A 200 -9.07 6.70 -12.54
N THR A 201 -7.77 6.46 -12.74
CA THR A 201 -6.71 7.43 -12.49
C THR A 201 -6.67 8.46 -13.63
N SER A 202 -6.13 9.66 -13.39
CA SER A 202 -5.97 10.71 -14.42
C SER A 202 -4.96 10.37 -15.51
N HIS A 203 -4.16 9.32 -15.35
CA HIS A 203 -3.12 8.89 -16.29
C HIS A 203 -3.51 7.64 -17.11
N SER A 204 -4.69 7.05 -16.90
CA SER A 204 -5.13 5.90 -17.70
C SER A 204 -5.71 6.35 -19.04
N ALA A 205 -5.04 5.97 -20.14
CA ALA A 205 -5.51 6.23 -21.51
C ALA A 205 -6.75 5.42 -21.91
N VAL A 206 -7.16 4.43 -21.10
CA VAL A 206 -8.28 3.51 -21.38
C VAL A 206 -9.28 3.57 -20.23
N CYS A 207 -10.13 4.58 -20.21
CA CYS A 207 -11.21 4.69 -19.23
C CYS A 207 -12.58 4.58 -19.92
N PRO A 208 -13.46 3.63 -19.52
CA PRO A 208 -14.86 3.65 -19.90
C PRO A 208 -15.56 4.90 -19.32
N PRO A 209 -16.67 5.37 -19.91
CA PRO A 209 -17.43 6.49 -19.36
C PRO A 209 -17.81 6.20 -17.90
N GLN A 210 -17.51 7.17 -17.02
CA GLN A 210 -17.78 7.08 -15.59
C GLN A 210 -19.30 7.00 -15.36
N PRO A 211 -19.81 6.06 -14.55
CA PRO A 211 -21.24 5.98 -14.26
C PRO A 211 -21.72 7.27 -13.58
N SER A 212 -22.93 7.74 -13.94
CA SER A 212 -23.54 8.99 -13.48
C SER A 212 -24.01 9.00 -12.02
N VAL A 213 -23.55 8.05 -11.20
CA VAL A 213 -23.91 7.95 -9.79
C VAL A 213 -22.69 8.31 -8.96
N GLN A 214 -22.58 9.57 -8.54
CA GLN A 214 -21.58 9.99 -7.57
C GLN A 214 -22.08 9.75 -6.13
N PRO A 215 -21.35 8.94 -5.36
CA PRO A 215 -21.21 9.19 -3.92
C PRO A 215 -19.75 9.47 -3.51
N LEU A 216 -18.78 9.40 -4.43
CA LEU A 216 -17.39 9.79 -4.15
C LEU A 216 -17.20 11.28 -4.47
N ARG A 217 -17.02 12.11 -3.45
CA ARG A 217 -16.54 13.49 -3.62
C ARG A 217 -15.06 13.47 -4.03
N LEU A 218 -14.80 13.15 -5.30
CA LEU A 218 -13.46 13.25 -5.87
C LEU A 218 -13.16 14.72 -6.19
N ARG A 219 -12.54 15.44 -5.24
CA ARG A 219 -11.91 16.72 -5.54
C ARG A 219 -10.59 16.46 -6.26
N ARG A 220 -10.58 16.71 -7.56
CA ARG A 220 -9.39 16.61 -8.42
C ARG A 220 -8.33 17.61 -7.95
N VAL A 221 -7.17 17.12 -7.56
CA VAL A 221 -5.96 17.93 -7.39
C VAL A 221 -5.25 17.91 -8.74
N ASP A 222 -5.24 19.06 -9.42
CA ASP A 222 -4.54 19.22 -10.70
C ASP A 222 -3.10 19.61 -10.43
N TRP A 223 -2.20 18.63 -10.42
CA TRP A 223 -0.77 18.81 -10.07
C TRP A 223 0.02 19.67 -11.07
N ARG A 224 -0.59 20.13 -12.17
CA ARG A 224 0.07 20.98 -13.19
C ARG A 224 -0.19 22.47 -13.03
N SER A 225 -1.01 22.90 -12.07
CA SER A 225 -1.23 24.32 -11.79
C SER A 225 -0.97 24.62 -10.32
N ASN A 226 -0.25 25.72 -10.07
CA ASN A 226 0.12 26.19 -8.75
C ASN A 226 -1.04 26.11 -7.76
N LEU A 227 -0.80 25.38 -6.65
CA LEU A 227 -1.73 25.17 -5.56
C LEU A 227 -2.24 26.52 -5.02
N THR A 228 -3.47 26.90 -5.36
CA THR A 228 -4.15 28.04 -4.73
C THR A 228 -5.42 27.50 -4.05
N VAL A 229 -5.36 27.36 -2.73
CA VAL A 229 -6.50 26.95 -1.90
C VAL A 229 -7.24 28.21 -1.46
N THR A 230 -8.44 28.43 -2.00
CA THR A 230 -9.34 29.46 -1.46
C THR A 230 -10.19 28.87 -0.36
N VAL A 231 -9.96 29.30 0.89
CA VAL A 231 -10.82 28.99 2.04
C VAL A 231 -11.97 29.99 2.03
N GLY A 232 -13.17 29.55 1.65
CA GLY A 232 -14.39 30.33 1.80
C GLY A 232 -15.04 30.01 3.14
N GLY A 233 -14.95 30.95 4.09
CA GLY A 233 -15.86 31.04 5.24
C GLY A 233 -17.23 31.57 4.81
N SER A 234 -18.21 31.38 5.70
CA SER A 234 -19.63 31.78 5.63
C SER A 234 -19.98 32.96 4.75
#